data_AF-A0A9P3NCW9-F1
#
_entry.id   AF-A0A9P3NCW9-F1
#
_cell.length_a   1.000
_cell.length_b   1.000
_cell.length_c   1.000
_cell.angle_alpha   90.00
_cell.angle_beta   90.00
_cell.angle_gamma   90.00
#
_symmetry.space_group_name_H-M   'P 1'
#
loop_
_entity.id
_entity.type
_entity.pdbx_description
1 polymer ?
#
loop_
_entity_poly.entity_id
_entity_poly.type
_entity_poly.pdbx_seq_one_letter_code
_entity_poly.pdbx_strand_id
1 'polypeptide(L)'
;MGLVSFAKRCLLQLLLSLAIFFIPIVWATASDHSLFSLGVSLAVSALCYLLLPWDLIPNWLPLIGWIDNFVALLVLIGGGLLAGAGLAVSMED
;
A
#
# COMPACT_ATOMS: atom_id res chain seq x y z
N MET A 1 26.58 13.62 -1.80
CA MET A 1 25.29 13.94 -2.45
C MET A 1 24.79 15.26 -1.88
N GLY A 2 24.33 16.20 -2.73
CA GLY A 2 23.80 17.48 -2.23
C GLY A 2 22.42 17.31 -1.59
N LEU A 3 22.09 18.15 -0.60
CA LEU A 3 20.82 18.14 0.14
C LEU A 3 19.59 18.09 -0.81
N VAL A 4 19.63 18.86 -1.90
CA VAL A 4 18.56 18.92 -2.91
C VAL A 4 18.37 17.59 -3.65
N SER A 5 19.48 16.91 -3.99
CA SER A 5 19.41 15.62 -4.67
C SER A 5 18.85 14.51 -3.78
N PHE A 6 19.09 14.62 -2.47
CA PHE A 6 18.52 13.73 -1.47
C PHE A 6 17.02 13.97 -1.28
N ALA A 7 16.61 15.23 -1.08
CA ALA A 7 15.20 15.58 -0.90
C ALA A 7 14.32 15.15 -2.10
N LYS A 8 14.83 15.30 -3.33
CA LYS A 8 14.13 14.83 -4.54
C LYS A 8 13.91 13.32 -4.55
N ARG A 9 14.88 12.52 -4.08
CA ARG A 9 14.75 11.06 -4.02
C ARG A 9 13.70 10.66 -2.99
N CYS A 10 13.73 11.25 -1.79
CA CYS A 10 12.74 10.99 -0.75
C CYS A 10 11.33 11.36 -1.20
N LEU A 11 11.15 12.52 -1.85
CA LEU A 11 9.84 12.95 -2.35
C LEU A 11 9.30 11.97 -3.41
N LEU A 12 10.16 11.56 -4.36
CA LEU A 12 9.75 10.64 -5.42
C LEU A 12 9.37 9.27 -4.86
N GLN A 13 10.11 8.79 -3.87
CA GLN A 13 9.82 7.53 -3.17
C GLN A 13 8.50 7.59 -2.40
N LEU A 14 8.22 8.70 -1.71
CA LEU A 14 6.96 8.91 -1.01
C LEU A 14 5.76 9.03 -1.97
N LEU A 15 5.93 9.66 -3.13
CA LEU A 15 4.89 9.71 -4.15
C LEU A 15 4.61 8.32 -4.74
N LEU A 16 5.66 7.50 -4.94
CA LEU A 16 5.50 6.12 -5.42
C LEU A 16 4.80 5.23 -4.39
N SER A 17 5.17 5.30 -3.11
CA SER A 17 4.48 4.52 -2.07
C SER A 17 3.01 4.93 -1.94
N LEU A 18 2.72 6.23 -2.02
CA LEU A 18 1.35 6.73 -2.03
C LEU A 18 0.57 6.20 -3.24
N ALA A 19 1.15 6.23 -4.45
CA ALA A 19 0.51 5.71 -5.64
C ALA A 19 0.16 4.22 -5.53
N ILE A 20 1.05 3.39 -4.95
CA ILE A 20 0.83 1.93 -4.80
C ILE A 20 -0.45 1.63 -4.01
N PHE A 21 -0.75 2.41 -2.98
CA PHE A 21 -1.95 2.21 -2.16
C PHE A 21 -3.16 2.99 -2.64
N PHE A 22 -2.97 4.20 -3.19
CA PHE A 22 -4.08 5.06 -3.60
C PHE A 22 -4.71 4.61 -4.92
N ILE A 23 -3.94 4.02 -5.84
CA ILE A 23 -4.47 3.52 -7.12
C ILE A 23 -5.52 2.43 -6.91
N PRO A 24 -5.29 1.36 -6.11
CA PRO A 24 -6.30 0.36 -5.81
C PRO A 24 -7.57 0.94 -5.18
N ILE A 25 -7.41 1.92 -4.28
CA ILE A 25 -8.55 2.58 -3.61
C ILE A 25 -9.39 3.36 -4.62
N VAL A 26 -8.76 4.23 -5.42
CA VAL A 26 -9.45 5.05 -6.43
C VAL A 26 -10.08 4.17 -7.50
N TRP A 27 -9.39 3.12 -7.93
CA TRP A 27 -9.94 2.16 -8.89
C TRP A 27 -11.19 1.48 -8.36
N ALA A 28 -11.16 1.00 -7.11
CA ALA A 28 -12.31 0.34 -6.50
C ALA A 28 -13.48 1.29 -6.27
N THR A 29 -13.23 2.53 -5.83
CA THR A 29 -14.31 3.51 -5.56
C THR A 29 -14.90 4.12 -6.82
N ALA A 30 -14.15 4.19 -7.92
CA ALA A 30 -14.63 4.77 -9.18
C ALA A 30 -15.48 3.79 -10.03
N SER A 31 -15.45 2.50 -9.74
CA SER A 31 -16.01 1.44 -10.61
C SER A 31 -16.95 0.48 -9.89
N ASP A 32 -17.47 0.84 -8.70
CA ASP A 32 -18.36 0.02 -7.87
C ASP A 32 -17.87 -1.44 -7.71
N HIS A 33 -16.56 -1.61 -7.56
CA HIS A 33 -15.98 -2.93 -7.39
C HIS A 33 -16.31 -3.51 -6.01
N SER A 34 -16.48 -4.83 -5.94
CA SER A 34 -16.83 -5.51 -4.69
C SER A 34 -15.78 -5.28 -3.60
N LEU A 35 -16.23 -5.30 -2.34
CA LEU A 35 -15.34 -5.21 -1.17
C LEU A 35 -14.25 -6.28 -1.20
N PHE A 36 -14.56 -7.46 -1.76
CA PHE A 36 -13.60 -8.52 -2.01
C PHE A 36 -12.46 -8.05 -2.93
N SER A 37 -12.80 -7.48 -4.09
CA SER A 37 -11.84 -6.99 -5.08
C SER A 37 -10.94 -5.88 -4.50
N LEU A 38 -11.53 -4.93 -3.77
CA LEU A 38 -10.77 -3.88 -3.07
C LEU A 38 -9.80 -4.49 -2.05
N GLY A 39 -10.28 -5.40 -1.19
CA GLY A 39 -9.46 -6.03 -0.18
C GLY A 39 -8.28 -6.80 -0.77
N VAL A 40 -8.52 -7.60 -1.80
CA VAL A 40 -7.48 -8.36 -2.51
C VAL A 40 -6.47 -7.42 -3.15
N SER A 41 -6.92 -6.38 -3.86
CA SER A 41 -6.01 -5.43 -4.52
C SER A 41 -5.09 -4.70 -3.53
N LEU A 42 -5.63 -4.28 -2.39
CA LEU A 42 -4.85 -3.67 -1.30
C LEU A 42 -3.86 -4.66 -0.69
N ALA A 43 -4.31 -5.88 -0.37
CA ALA A 43 -3.44 -6.91 0.20
C ALA A 43 -2.29 -7.26 -0.76
N VAL A 44 -2.57 -7.44 -2.05
CA VAL A 44 -1.56 -7.74 -3.07
C VAL A 44 -0.59 -6.56 -3.23
N SER A 45 -1.08 -5.32 -3.30
CA SER A 45 -0.22 -4.14 -3.39
C SER A 45 0.74 -4.01 -2.20
N ALA A 46 0.24 -4.25 -0.98
CA ALA A 46 1.02 -4.21 0.25
C ALA A 46 2.01 -5.37 0.35
N LEU A 47 1.63 -6.58 -0.10
CA LEU A 47 2.53 -7.71 -0.19
C LEU A 47 3.68 -7.42 -1.16
N CYS A 48 3.36 -6.92 -2.36
CA CYS A 48 4.36 -6.52 -3.36
C CYS A 48 5.28 -5.42 -2.82
N TYR A 49 4.74 -4.49 -2.03
CA TYR A 49 5.51 -3.46 -1.34
C TYR A 49 6.54 -4.06 -0.38
N LEU A 50 6.11 -4.96 0.51
CA LEU A 50 6.96 -5.58 1.53
C LEU A 50 7.97 -6.59 0.96
N LEU A 51 7.65 -7.19 -0.20
CA LEU A 51 8.53 -8.14 -0.89
C LEU A 51 9.56 -7.46 -1.81
N LEU A 52 9.48 -6.13 -1.99
CA LEU A 52 10.49 -5.43 -2.77
C LEU A 52 11.87 -5.61 -2.11
N PRO A 53 12.89 -6.05 -2.87
CA PRO A 53 14.23 -6.25 -2.33
C PRO A 53 14.93 -4.95 -1.92
N TRP A 54 14.32 -3.81 -2.25
CA TRP A 54 14.78 -2.47 -1.93
C TRP A 54 13.64 -1.72 -1.25
N ASP A 55 13.88 -1.16 -0.07
CA ASP A 55 12.90 -0.24 0.52
C ASP A 55 12.73 0.99 -0.38
N LEU A 56 11.49 1.33 -0.70
CA LEU A 56 11.19 2.58 -1.38
C LEU A 56 11.61 3.75 -0.49
N ILE A 57 11.35 3.71 0.82
CA ILE A 57 11.89 4.70 1.75
C ILE A 57 13.05 4.07 2.55
N PRO A 58 14.28 4.57 2.42
CA PRO A 58 15.42 3.91 3.02
C PRO A 58 15.34 3.85 4.55
N ASN A 59 15.59 2.67 5.12
CA ASN A 59 15.57 2.42 6.56
C ASN A 59 16.63 3.20 7.38
N TRP A 60 17.63 3.81 6.71
CA TRP A 60 18.60 4.69 7.36
C TRP A 60 18.05 6.09 7.69
N LEU A 61 16.84 6.44 7.21
CA LEU A 61 16.02 7.52 7.77
C LEU A 61 15.20 6.91 8.92
N PRO A 62 15.66 7.01 10.18
CA PRO A 62 15.28 6.10 11.27
C PRO A 62 13.86 6.29 11.81
N LEU A 63 12.99 6.98 11.08
CA LEU A 63 11.59 7.18 11.44
C LEU A 63 10.67 6.93 10.24
N ILE A 64 10.99 7.51 9.09
CA ILE A 64 10.09 7.48 7.92
C ILE A 64 10.06 6.09 7.30
N GLY A 65 11.22 5.43 7.12
CA GLY A 65 11.26 4.08 6.53
C GLY A 65 10.57 3.02 7.39
N TRP A 66 10.69 3.14 8.71
CA TRP A 66 9.99 2.25 9.65
C TRP A 66 8.48 2.44 9.65
N ILE A 67 8.02 3.69 9.69
CA ILE A 67 6.58 4.00 9.62
C ILE A 67 5.99 3.47 8.32
N ASP A 68 6.69 3.67 7.21
CA ASP A 68 6.26 3.26 5.88
C ASP A 68 6.10 1.73 5.75
N ASN A 69 7.09 0.95 6.21
CA ASN A 69 6.98 -0.51 6.28
C ASN A 69 5.86 -0.99 7.23
N PHE A 70 5.66 -0.29 8.35
CA PHE A 70 4.56 -0.59 9.27
C PHE A 70 3.19 -0.28 8.66
N VAL A 71 3.05 0.82 7.92
CA VAL A 71 1.82 1.16 7.18
C VAL A 71 1.54 0.10 6.13
N ALA A 72 2.54 -0.33 5.36
CA ALA A 72 2.37 -1.41 4.39
C ALA A 72 1.87 -2.71 5.06
N LEU A 73 2.41 -3.07 6.23
CA LEU A 73 1.92 -4.22 7.00
C LEU A 73 0.45 -4.05 7.43
N LEU A 74 0.05 -2.87 7.91
CA LEU A 74 -1.35 -2.59 8.26
C LEU A 74 -2.27 -2.67 7.04
N VAL A 75 -1.83 -2.18 5.88
CA VAL A 75 -2.61 -2.28 4.64
C VAL A 75 -2.73 -3.73 4.18
N LEU A 76 -1.70 -4.56 4.35
CA LEU A 76 -1.76 -5.99 4.05
C LEU A 76 -2.82 -6.69 4.90
N ILE A 77 -2.78 -6.47 6.22
CA ILE A 77 -3.74 -7.07 7.17
C ILE A 77 -5.15 -6.55 6.90
N GLY A 78 -5.29 -5.22 6.77
CA GLY A 78 -6.57 -4.57 6.51
C GLY A 78 -7.20 -5.00 5.19
N GLY A 79 -6.40 -5.07 4.12
CA GLY A 79 -6.83 -5.58 2.81
C GLY A 79 -7.28 -7.04 2.89
N GLY A 80 -6.55 -7.90 3.61
CA GLY A 80 -6.94 -9.28 3.84
C GLY A 80 -8.27 -9.42 4.60
N LEU A 81 -8.47 -8.61 5.64
CA LEU A 81 -9.72 -8.57 6.39
C LEU A 81 -10.89 -8.07 5.53
N LEU A 82 -10.67 -7.02 4.73
CA LEU A 82 -11.66 -6.49 3.78
C LEU A 82 -12.03 -7.52 2.72
N ALA A 83 -11.05 -8.28 2.22
CA ALA A 83 -11.30 -9.37 1.27
C ALA A 83 -12.16 -10.45 1.92
N GLY A 84 -11.81 -10.89 3.14
CA GLY A 84 -12.59 -11.87 3.89
C GLY A 84 -14.03 -11.42 4.17
N ALA A 85 -14.21 -10.16 4.57
CA ALA A 85 -15.53 -9.56 4.79
C ALA A 85 -16.34 -9.49 3.49
N GLY A 86 -15.72 -9.06 2.39
CA GLY A 86 -16.37 -9.02 1.08
C GLY A 86 -16.80 -10.40 0.59
N LEU A 87 -15.99 -11.44 0.84
CA LEU A 87 -16.34 -12.82 0.51
C LEU A 87 -17.54 -13.30 1.34
N ALA A 88 -17.56 -13.02 2.64
CA ALA A 88 -18.65 -13.42 3.52
C ALA A 88 -19.99 -12.83 3.07
N VAL A 89 -20.01 -11.53 2.74
CA VAL A 89 -21.21 -10.86 2.20
C VAL A 89 -21.68 -11.51 0.90
N SER A 90 -20.76 -11.81 -0.03
CA SER A 90 -21.10 -12.46 -1.30
C SER A 90 -21.62 -13.90 -1.16
N MET A 91 -21.49 -14.53 0.01
CA MET A 91 -22.04 -15.87 0.28
C MET A 91 -23.44 -15.82 0.93
N GLU A 92 -23.85 -14.65 1.41
CA GLU A 92 -25.18 -14.43 2.03
C GLU A 92 -26.25 -14.03 1.00
N ASP A 93 -25.83 -13.55 -0.18
CA ASP A 93 -26.67 -13.22 -1.35
C ASP A 93 -26.96 -14.46 -2.24
#